data_AF-A0A972US51-F1
#
_entry.id   AF-A0A972US51-F1
#
_cell.length_a   1.000
_cell.length_b   1.000
_cell.length_c   1.000
_cell.angle_alpha   90.00
_cell.angle_beta   90.00
_cell.angle_gamma   90.00
#
_symmetry.space_group_name_H-M   'P 1'
#
loop_
_entity.id
_entity.type
_entity.pdbx_description
1 polymer ?
#
loop_
_entity_poly.entity_id
_entity_poly.type
_entity_poly.pdbx_seq_one_letter_code
_entity_poly.pdbx_strand_id
1 'polypeptide(L)'
;NPPWSTFIFRTLLKNPTFKNKFINAFADQLNTTLLPLNVKTEIDNRINEIDSEMPTYAEKWGWTYEGWLGNNENMKNFAFYRPDVLWPHLTDFFNLNGTQTLQVYAEGASNATIKLNSISLRAFPWTGKYFNNVPVELTAIPPEGYKFVRWERDVTSSNPKITVDINSDKLVKAVFELYQPSEYEGVIINEISYRAVKSEDSEDWIELYNNSTQYIDISRWILQDSEQSHQYLIPENTILSPNGYLVISRDIYEFDEIHPWVYNVIGPFNFGFSGSGECISLFNSRGTLKDKVCYANEYPWPEEANGGGYTLSLSDPNKDNMLGFNWNNSPILNGTPGRENTGTTPVIESQEKISSKLLDCYPNPFNNLLNIPVVLAESQDISIDIYNVNGQKIANVYKGVLSEGFHNLQWFEQTGQTGIFIVKLQIQDGIQIKKILRVK
;
A
#
# COMPACT_ATOMS: atom_id res chain seq x y z
N ASN A 1 0.77 -33.42 39.87
CA ASN A 1 0.03 -33.91 38.70
C ASN A 1 0.61 -35.23 38.22
N PRO A 2 -0.23 -36.23 37.89
CA PRO A 2 0.26 -37.50 37.38
C PRO A 2 1.00 -37.31 36.04
N PRO A 3 2.04 -38.11 35.74
CA PRO A 3 2.89 -37.90 34.56
C PRO A 3 2.13 -37.89 33.22
N TRP A 4 1.03 -38.64 33.10
CA TRP A 4 0.23 -38.74 31.88
C TRP A 4 -0.56 -37.45 31.59
N SER A 5 -1.05 -36.74 32.62
CA SER A 5 -1.90 -35.54 32.42
C SER A 5 -1.11 -34.31 31.98
N THR A 6 0.23 -34.36 32.08
CA THR A 6 1.13 -33.28 31.66
C THR A 6 2.02 -33.67 30.48
N PHE A 7 1.83 -34.87 29.92
CA PHE A 7 2.71 -35.45 28.90
C PHE A 7 2.83 -34.56 27.65
N ILE A 8 1.70 -34.11 27.08
CA ILE A 8 1.68 -33.26 25.89
C ILE A 8 2.44 -31.95 26.17
N PHE A 9 2.12 -31.30 27.28
CA PHE A 9 2.73 -30.03 27.65
C PHE A 9 4.25 -30.15 27.88
N ARG A 10 4.69 -31.17 28.62
CA ARG A 10 6.12 -31.47 28.83
C ARG A 10 6.84 -31.79 27.51
N THR A 11 6.13 -32.37 26.54
CA THR A 11 6.70 -32.68 25.21
C THR A 11 6.86 -31.41 24.38
N LEU A 12 5.88 -30.51 24.37
CA LEU A 12 5.98 -29.21 23.68
C LEU A 12 7.13 -28.36 24.24
N LEU A 13 7.35 -28.37 25.56
CA LEU A 13 8.46 -27.66 26.21
C LEU A 13 9.86 -28.14 25.80
N LYS A 14 9.99 -29.30 25.12
CA LYS A 14 11.26 -29.72 24.52
C LYS A 14 11.62 -28.92 23.27
N ASN A 15 10.64 -28.31 22.61
CA ASN A 15 10.89 -27.42 21.48
C ASN A 15 11.32 -26.03 22.02
N PRO A 16 12.53 -25.54 21.69
CA PRO A 16 13.05 -24.31 22.26
C PRO A 16 12.22 -23.08 21.88
N THR A 17 11.68 -23.03 20.65
CA THR A 17 10.78 -21.95 20.21
C THR A 17 9.50 -21.92 21.03
N PHE A 18 8.87 -23.09 21.27
CA PHE A 18 7.67 -23.17 22.09
C PHE A 18 7.99 -22.82 23.55
N LYS A 19 9.08 -23.34 24.11
CA LYS A 19 9.54 -23.01 25.47
C LYS A 19 9.70 -21.49 25.64
N ASN A 20 10.37 -20.81 24.70
CA ASN A 20 10.56 -19.37 24.76
C ASN A 20 9.23 -18.61 24.66
N LYS A 21 8.33 -19.02 23.75
CA LYS A 21 6.98 -18.44 23.65
C LYS A 21 6.18 -18.60 24.94
N PHE A 22 6.27 -19.76 25.58
CA PHE A 22 5.59 -20.03 26.85
C PHE A 22 6.13 -19.15 27.98
N ILE A 23 7.45 -19.03 28.10
CA ILE A 23 8.10 -18.16 29.09
C ILE A 23 7.72 -16.69 28.84
N ASN A 24 7.76 -16.25 27.58
CA ASN A 24 7.36 -14.89 27.22
C ASN A 24 5.88 -14.63 27.48
N ALA A 25 4.98 -15.60 27.27
CA ALA A 25 3.57 -15.43 27.61
C ALA A 25 3.37 -15.18 29.11
N PHE A 26 4.12 -15.86 29.98
CA PHE A 26 4.11 -15.56 31.42
C PHE A 26 4.64 -14.16 31.72
N ALA A 27 5.78 -13.79 31.15
CA ALA A 27 6.36 -12.46 31.34
C ALA A 27 5.43 -11.35 30.85
N ASP A 28 4.80 -11.52 29.69
CA ASP A 28 3.82 -10.59 29.12
C ASP A 28 2.67 -10.36 30.10
N GLN A 29 2.09 -11.44 30.65
CA GLN A 29 1.00 -11.35 31.62
C GLN A 29 1.43 -10.70 32.93
N LEU A 30 2.62 -11.03 33.45
CA LEU A 30 3.17 -10.46 34.67
C LEU A 30 3.52 -8.96 34.55
N ASN A 31 3.76 -8.47 33.33
CA ASN A 31 3.93 -7.04 33.06
C ASN A 31 2.62 -6.32 32.70
N THR A 32 1.50 -7.04 32.59
CA THR A 32 0.22 -6.47 32.15
C THR A 32 -0.94 -6.91 33.03
N THR A 33 -1.73 -7.89 32.60
CA THR A 33 -2.98 -8.32 33.25
C THR A 33 -2.77 -8.75 34.70
N LEU A 34 -1.65 -9.41 35.00
CA LEU A 34 -1.35 -9.95 36.32
C LEU A 34 -0.54 -8.99 37.21
N LEU A 35 -0.45 -7.71 36.85
CA LEU A 35 0.08 -6.70 37.76
C LEU A 35 -0.80 -6.63 39.02
N PRO A 36 -0.21 -6.51 40.24
CA PRO A 36 -0.94 -6.51 41.50
C PRO A 36 -2.14 -5.55 41.52
N LEU A 37 -1.93 -4.33 41.03
CA LEU A 37 -2.98 -3.30 41.01
C LEU A 37 -4.10 -3.66 40.03
N ASN A 38 -3.78 -4.17 38.84
CA ASN A 38 -4.79 -4.54 37.84
C ASN A 38 -5.70 -5.65 38.35
N VAL A 39 -5.11 -6.70 38.92
CA VAL A 39 -5.90 -7.82 39.47
C VAL A 39 -6.70 -7.38 40.70
N LYS A 40 -6.11 -6.56 41.58
CA LYS A 40 -6.83 -6.02 42.75
C LYS A 40 -8.01 -5.15 42.33
N THR A 41 -7.82 -4.24 41.38
CA THR A 41 -8.90 -3.38 40.85
C THR A 41 -10.01 -4.21 40.23
N GLU A 42 -9.67 -5.25 39.46
CA GLU A 42 -10.69 -6.13 38.90
C GLU A 42 -11.46 -6.90 39.99
N ILE A 43 -10.77 -7.42 41.01
CA ILE A 43 -11.43 -8.05 42.17
C ILE A 43 -12.35 -7.04 42.88
N ASP A 44 -11.88 -5.82 43.15
CA ASP A 44 -12.67 -4.76 43.77
C ASP A 44 -13.93 -4.44 42.95
N ASN A 45 -13.82 -4.35 41.62
CA ASN A 45 -14.97 -4.13 40.74
C ASN A 45 -16.02 -5.24 40.86
N ARG A 46 -15.59 -6.52 40.86
CA ARG A 46 -16.52 -7.67 41.00
C ARG A 46 -17.17 -7.75 42.38
N ILE A 47 -16.44 -7.39 43.42
CA ILE A 47 -16.98 -7.30 44.78
C ILE A 47 -18.07 -6.24 44.83
N ASN A 48 -17.79 -5.03 44.31
CA ASN A 48 -18.72 -3.91 44.32
C ASN A 48 -20.03 -4.20 43.56
N GLU A 49 -19.99 -5.06 42.54
CA GLU A 49 -21.19 -5.48 41.79
C GLU A 49 -22.19 -6.28 42.62
N ILE A 50 -21.75 -7.00 43.66
CA ILE A 50 -22.59 -7.91 44.45
C ILE A 50 -22.66 -7.54 45.95
N ASP A 51 -21.86 -6.57 46.39
CA ASP A 51 -21.64 -6.23 47.80
C ASP A 51 -22.95 -6.01 48.55
N SER A 52 -23.89 -5.28 47.94
CA SER A 52 -25.16 -4.90 48.56
C SER A 52 -26.09 -6.08 48.85
N GLU A 53 -26.00 -7.16 48.08
CA GLU A 53 -26.81 -8.37 48.29
C GLU A 53 -26.15 -9.37 49.25
N MET A 54 -24.83 -9.29 49.44
CA MET A 54 -24.08 -10.29 50.20
C MET A 54 -24.51 -10.44 51.67
N PRO A 55 -24.91 -9.40 52.42
CA PRO A 55 -25.42 -9.57 53.77
C PRO A 55 -26.63 -10.51 53.85
N THR A 56 -27.59 -10.37 52.92
CA THR A 56 -28.79 -11.23 52.86
C THR A 56 -28.44 -12.66 52.45
N TYR A 57 -27.50 -12.84 51.51
CA TYR A 57 -27.01 -14.17 51.14
C TYR A 57 -26.28 -14.86 52.30
N ALA A 58 -25.50 -14.11 53.09
CA ALA A 58 -24.79 -14.62 54.25
C ALA A 58 -25.76 -15.26 55.26
N GLU A 59 -26.82 -14.53 55.60
CA GLU A 59 -27.88 -15.01 56.50
C GLU A 59 -28.57 -16.26 55.94
N LYS A 60 -28.99 -16.21 54.67
CA LYS A 60 -29.71 -17.32 54.02
C LYS A 60 -28.95 -18.64 54.05
N TRP A 61 -27.64 -18.61 53.89
CA TRP A 61 -26.80 -19.79 53.71
C TRP A 61 -25.93 -20.13 54.95
N GLY A 62 -26.09 -19.38 56.06
CA GLY A 62 -25.45 -19.70 57.33
C GLY A 62 -23.95 -19.36 57.43
N TRP A 63 -23.49 -18.33 56.71
CA TRP A 63 -22.12 -17.78 56.82
C TRP A 63 -22.17 -16.28 57.17
N THR A 64 -21.02 -15.63 57.41
CA THR A 64 -20.96 -14.22 57.85
C THR A 64 -20.48 -13.28 56.76
N TYR A 65 -21.10 -12.10 56.65
CA TYR A 65 -20.65 -11.04 55.74
C TYR A 65 -19.20 -10.63 56.00
N GLU A 66 -18.81 -10.51 57.27
CA GLU A 66 -17.41 -10.25 57.66
C GLU A 66 -16.44 -11.35 57.20
N GLY A 67 -16.86 -12.63 57.23
CA GLY A 67 -16.08 -13.74 56.71
C GLY A 67 -15.92 -13.67 55.18
N TRP A 68 -16.95 -13.23 54.46
CA TRP A 68 -16.85 -12.95 53.02
C TRP A 68 -15.88 -11.81 52.72
N LEU A 69 -15.94 -10.70 53.47
CA LEU A 69 -14.96 -9.62 53.36
C LEU A 69 -13.52 -10.12 53.63
N GLY A 70 -13.34 -10.97 54.64
CA GLY A 70 -12.04 -11.60 54.93
C GLY A 70 -11.52 -12.47 53.77
N ASN A 71 -12.40 -13.25 53.14
CA ASN A 71 -12.05 -14.04 51.96
C ASN A 71 -11.67 -13.16 50.76
N ASN A 72 -12.38 -12.05 50.57
CA ASN A 72 -12.06 -11.06 49.54
C ASN A 72 -10.66 -10.48 49.74
N GLU A 73 -10.31 -10.10 50.97
CA GLU A 73 -8.96 -9.62 51.29
C GLU A 73 -7.90 -10.72 51.11
N ASN A 74 -8.21 -11.98 51.42
CA ASN A 74 -7.31 -13.10 51.12
C ASN A 74 -7.03 -13.23 49.62
N MET A 75 -8.04 -13.08 48.77
CA MET A 75 -7.87 -13.10 47.30
C MET A 75 -6.99 -11.95 46.82
N LYS A 76 -7.23 -10.73 47.33
CA LYS A 76 -6.43 -9.54 46.99
C LYS A 76 -4.98 -9.69 47.44
N ASN A 77 -4.75 -10.19 48.67
CA ASN A 77 -3.41 -10.46 49.19
C ASN A 77 -2.68 -11.50 48.36
N PHE A 78 -3.34 -12.61 48.02
CA PHE A 78 -2.76 -13.61 47.13
C PHE A 78 -2.36 -13.00 45.79
N ALA A 79 -3.25 -12.25 45.14
CA ALA A 79 -2.96 -11.59 43.87
C ALA A 79 -1.80 -10.60 43.97
N PHE A 80 -1.73 -9.85 45.08
CA PHE A 80 -0.69 -8.84 45.30
C PHE A 80 0.72 -9.45 45.40
N TYR A 81 0.87 -10.53 46.18
CA TYR A 81 2.17 -11.17 46.39
C TYR A 81 2.54 -12.20 45.31
N ARG A 82 1.59 -12.64 44.48
CA ARG A 82 1.82 -13.73 43.53
C ARG A 82 2.92 -13.44 42.50
N PRO A 83 3.02 -12.25 41.88
CA PRO A 83 4.08 -11.94 40.92
C PRO A 83 5.49 -12.11 41.50
N ASP A 84 5.73 -11.68 42.74
CA ASP A 84 7.02 -11.78 43.42
C ASP A 84 7.45 -13.24 43.66
N VAL A 85 6.49 -14.15 43.76
CA VAL A 85 6.75 -15.60 43.84
C VAL A 85 6.94 -16.23 42.46
N LEU A 86 6.24 -15.73 41.43
CA LEU A 86 6.28 -16.33 40.09
C LEU A 86 7.58 -16.06 39.34
N TRP A 87 8.19 -14.87 39.49
CA TRP A 87 9.47 -14.57 38.84
C TRP A 87 10.60 -15.54 39.25
N PRO A 88 10.88 -15.76 40.56
CA PRO A 88 11.86 -16.76 40.99
C PRO A 88 11.47 -18.18 40.58
N HIS A 89 10.19 -18.54 40.73
CA HIS A 89 9.74 -19.89 40.40
C HIS A 89 9.95 -20.25 38.92
N LEU A 90 9.65 -19.32 37.99
CA LEU A 90 9.92 -19.52 36.57
C LEU A 90 11.42 -19.56 36.27
N THR A 91 12.22 -18.76 36.98
CA THR A 91 13.69 -18.75 36.88
C THR A 91 14.26 -20.13 37.22
N ASP A 92 13.87 -20.67 38.38
CA ASP A 92 14.34 -21.98 38.84
C ASP A 92 13.84 -23.11 37.95
N PHE A 93 12.54 -23.09 37.61
CA PHE A 93 11.92 -24.17 36.83
C PHE A 93 12.53 -24.32 35.44
N PHE A 94 12.84 -23.20 34.78
CA PHE A 94 13.40 -23.22 33.43
C PHE A 94 14.93 -23.11 33.37
N ASN A 95 15.59 -23.03 34.54
CA ASN A 95 17.03 -22.81 34.70
C ASN A 95 17.51 -21.55 33.96
N LEU A 96 16.85 -20.42 34.25
CA LEU A 96 17.12 -19.12 33.64
C LEU A 96 18.10 -18.33 34.51
N ASN A 97 18.86 -17.41 33.90
CA ASN A 97 19.87 -16.62 34.62
C ASN A 97 19.29 -15.31 35.15
N GLY A 98 18.12 -15.35 35.77
CA GLY A 98 17.40 -14.15 36.23
C GLY A 98 16.71 -13.36 35.10
N THR A 99 16.55 -12.06 35.33
CA THR A 99 15.73 -11.16 34.49
C THR A 99 16.40 -9.81 34.27
N GLN A 100 16.04 -9.14 33.18
CA GLN A 100 16.45 -7.76 32.87
C GLN A 100 15.23 -6.89 32.59
N THR A 101 15.47 -5.59 32.56
CA THR A 101 14.49 -4.58 32.20
C THR A 101 14.50 -4.36 30.69
N LEU A 102 13.31 -4.33 30.08
CA LEU A 102 13.10 -3.87 28.72
C LEU A 102 12.30 -2.56 28.77
N GLN A 103 12.89 -1.49 28.25
CA GLN A 103 12.23 -0.21 28.03
C GLN A 103 11.95 -0.04 26.53
N VAL A 104 10.70 0.27 26.21
CA VAL A 104 10.25 0.48 24.83
C VAL A 104 9.73 1.91 24.69
N TYR A 105 10.25 2.61 23.68
CA TYR A 105 9.84 3.96 23.31
C TYR A 105 9.21 3.96 21.91
N ALA A 106 8.29 4.88 21.68
CA ALA A 106 7.85 5.27 20.36
C ALA A 106 8.06 6.77 20.18
N GLU A 107 8.53 7.18 19.01
CA GLU A 107 8.76 8.57 18.65
C GLU A 107 8.08 8.88 17.31
N GLY A 108 7.62 10.12 17.17
CA GLY A 108 7.10 10.65 15.91
C GLY A 108 5.64 10.31 15.59
N ALA A 109 4.96 9.47 16.39
CA ALA A 109 3.51 9.25 16.26
C ALA A 109 2.84 9.03 17.63
N SER A 110 1.80 9.81 17.96
CA SER A 110 1.14 9.79 19.26
C SER A 110 0.30 8.54 19.53
N ASN A 111 -0.19 7.88 18.47
CA ASN A 111 -1.05 6.68 18.55
C ASN A 111 -0.32 5.41 18.05
N ALA A 112 1.01 5.38 18.10
CA ALA A 112 1.77 4.20 17.69
C ALA A 112 1.41 2.96 18.50
N THR A 113 1.41 1.80 17.85
CA THR A 113 1.32 0.52 18.54
C THR A 113 2.61 -0.27 18.33
N ILE A 114 3.17 -0.81 19.40
CA ILE A 114 4.26 -1.79 19.31
C ILE A 114 3.77 -3.10 19.89
N LYS A 115 3.70 -4.14 19.07
CA LYS A 115 3.41 -5.49 19.53
C LYS A 115 4.67 -6.09 20.13
N LEU A 116 4.63 -6.43 21.41
CA LEU A 116 5.67 -7.15 22.12
C LEU A 116 5.16 -8.55 22.43
N ASN A 117 5.72 -9.55 21.75
CA ASN A 117 5.25 -10.94 21.83
C ASN A 117 3.73 -11.05 21.61
N SER A 118 2.96 -11.25 22.68
CA SER A 118 1.50 -11.38 22.68
C SER A 118 0.74 -10.12 23.09
N ILE A 119 1.42 -9.08 23.58
CA ILE A 119 0.80 -7.83 24.07
C ILE A 119 1.00 -6.66 23.11
N SER A 120 0.10 -5.69 23.17
CA SER A 120 0.14 -4.47 22.35
C SER A 120 0.39 -3.26 23.24
N LEU A 121 1.55 -2.64 23.09
CA LEU A 121 1.95 -1.43 23.80
C LEU A 121 1.41 -0.21 23.07
N ARG A 122 0.72 0.68 23.79
CA ARG A 122 0.12 1.92 23.26
C ARG A 122 0.44 3.17 24.09
N ALA A 123 1.12 2.98 25.21
CA ALA A 123 1.56 4.06 26.08
C ALA A 123 3.08 3.95 26.25
N PHE A 124 3.79 5.04 25.97
CA PHE A 124 5.25 5.07 25.97
C PHE A 124 5.77 6.24 26.83
N PRO A 125 6.95 6.10 27.47
CA PRO A 125 7.76 4.89 27.52
C PRO A 125 7.08 3.76 28.29
N TRP A 126 7.22 2.54 27.77
CA TRP A 126 6.78 1.34 28.46
C TRP A 126 7.99 0.65 29.09
N THR A 127 7.84 0.10 30.28
CA THR A 127 8.90 -0.65 30.97
C THR A 127 8.34 -1.96 31.49
N GLY A 128 9.06 -3.06 31.26
CA GLY A 128 8.72 -4.37 31.79
C GLY A 128 9.95 -5.24 32.03
N LYS A 129 9.74 -6.33 32.77
CA LYS A 129 10.78 -7.30 33.13
C LYS A 129 10.70 -8.54 32.22
N TYR A 130 11.83 -9.01 31.70
CA TYR A 130 11.91 -10.23 30.87
C TYR A 130 13.10 -11.10 31.29
N PHE A 131 13.06 -12.39 30.95
CA PHE A 131 14.07 -13.36 31.37
C PHE A 131 15.34 -13.30 30.51
N ASN A 132 16.48 -13.50 31.16
CA ASN A 132 17.77 -13.55 30.48
C ASN A 132 17.84 -14.69 29.45
N ASN A 133 18.42 -14.40 28.28
CA ASN A 133 18.60 -15.32 27.15
C ASN A 133 17.29 -15.93 26.61
N VAL A 134 16.15 -15.29 26.88
CA VAL A 134 14.87 -15.60 26.24
C VAL A 134 14.53 -14.43 25.33
N PRO A 135 14.76 -14.54 24.01
CA PRO A 135 14.53 -13.43 23.10
C PRO A 135 13.06 -13.06 23.04
N VAL A 136 12.79 -11.76 22.90
CA VAL A 136 11.43 -11.24 22.71
C VAL A 136 11.26 -10.72 21.29
N GLU A 137 10.03 -10.72 20.79
CA GLU A 137 9.71 -10.22 19.46
C GLU A 137 9.01 -8.87 19.57
N LEU A 138 9.55 -7.85 18.91
CA LEU A 138 8.90 -6.54 18.77
C LEU A 138 8.45 -6.35 17.31
N THR A 139 7.22 -5.87 17.12
CA THR A 139 6.70 -5.45 15.81
C THR A 139 6.14 -4.04 15.92
N ALA A 140 6.70 -3.11 15.16
CA ALA A 140 6.18 -1.76 15.04
C ALA A 140 4.96 -1.76 14.11
N ILE A 141 3.84 -1.21 14.59
CA ILE A 141 2.59 -1.07 13.86
C ILE A 141 2.29 0.43 13.77
N PRO A 142 2.56 1.07 12.61
CA PRO A 142 2.30 2.48 12.43
C PRO A 142 0.81 2.80 12.61
N PRO A 143 0.46 3.94 13.21
CA PRO A 143 -0.89 4.46 13.11
C PRO A 143 -1.20 4.91 11.68
N GLU A 144 -2.49 5.10 11.39
CA GLU A 144 -2.95 5.62 10.10
C GLU A 144 -2.28 6.95 9.76
N GLY A 145 -1.85 7.11 8.50
CA GLY A 145 -1.11 8.29 8.03
C GLY A 145 0.35 8.37 8.48
N TYR A 146 0.92 7.29 9.04
CA TYR A 146 2.33 7.20 9.44
C TYR A 146 3.00 5.96 8.86
N LYS A 147 4.32 5.99 8.74
CA LYS A 147 5.14 4.80 8.47
C LYS A 147 6.16 4.57 9.56
N PHE A 148 6.54 3.30 9.73
CA PHE A 148 7.69 2.94 10.56
C PHE A 148 8.97 3.24 9.78
N VAL A 149 9.93 3.88 10.44
CA VAL A 149 11.21 4.25 9.83
C VAL A 149 12.29 3.27 10.21
N ARG A 150 12.50 3.10 11.53
CA ARG A 150 13.58 2.26 12.08
C ARG A 150 13.43 2.04 13.59
N TRP A 151 14.12 1.00 14.06
CA TRP A 151 14.47 0.80 15.45
C TRP A 151 15.80 1.51 15.74
N GLU A 152 15.90 2.14 16.90
CA GLU A 152 17.10 2.79 17.41
C GLU A 152 17.44 2.32 18.83
N ARG A 153 18.63 2.73 19.31
CA ARG A 153 19.19 2.51 20.65
C ARG A 153 19.91 1.16 20.73
N ASP A 154 19.59 0.29 21.69
CA ASP A 154 20.35 -0.95 21.90
C ASP A 154 20.13 -1.99 20.80
N VAL A 155 19.05 -1.85 20.02
CA VAL A 155 18.78 -2.64 18.82
C VAL A 155 18.40 -1.71 17.68
N THR A 156 19.13 -1.80 16.57
CA THR A 156 18.90 -0.99 15.36
C THR A 156 18.49 -1.86 14.19
N SER A 157 17.45 -1.47 13.46
CA SER A 157 16.95 -2.21 12.29
C SER A 157 15.95 -1.38 11.50
N SER A 158 15.91 -1.53 10.18
CA SER A 158 14.83 -1.00 9.33
C SER A 158 13.66 -1.98 9.15
N ASN A 159 13.80 -3.23 9.63
CA ASN A 159 12.70 -4.19 9.61
C ASN A 159 11.71 -3.83 10.74
N PRO A 160 10.41 -3.64 10.46
CA PRO A 160 9.41 -3.34 11.49
C PRO A 160 9.29 -4.47 12.53
N LYS A 161 9.69 -5.69 12.17
CA LYS A 161 9.73 -6.85 13.06
C LYS A 161 11.16 -7.21 13.43
N ILE A 162 11.45 -7.22 14.73
CA ILE A 162 12.77 -7.57 15.27
C ILE A 162 12.68 -8.57 16.42
N THR A 163 13.78 -9.29 16.62
CA THR A 163 14.03 -10.08 17.81
C THR A 163 15.04 -9.34 18.69
N VAL A 164 14.75 -9.23 19.98
CA VAL A 164 15.63 -8.58 20.97
C VAL A 164 16.13 -9.62 21.95
N ASP A 165 17.45 -9.80 21.99
CA ASP A 165 18.10 -10.68 22.95
C ASP A 165 18.22 -9.99 24.31
N ILE A 166 17.52 -10.52 25.31
CA ILE A 166 17.53 -10.01 26.68
C ILE A 166 18.76 -10.56 27.40
N ASN A 167 19.91 -9.90 27.28
CA ASN A 167 21.16 -10.26 27.94
C ASN A 167 21.71 -9.18 28.90
N SER A 168 21.13 -8.00 28.83
CA SER A 168 21.35 -6.83 29.68
C SER A 168 20.01 -6.11 29.81
N ASP A 169 19.94 -5.07 30.64
CA ASP A 169 18.88 -4.08 30.46
C ASP A 169 18.91 -3.57 29.00
N LYS A 170 17.73 -3.42 28.42
CA LYS A 170 17.53 -3.01 27.02
C LYS A 170 16.65 -1.78 26.94
N LEU A 171 17.07 -0.83 26.12
CA LEU A 171 16.28 0.31 25.67
C LEU A 171 16.15 0.22 24.15
N VAL A 172 14.91 0.11 23.68
CA VAL A 172 14.58 0.02 22.25
C VAL A 172 13.59 1.12 21.90
N LYS A 173 13.87 1.89 20.84
CA LYS A 173 12.98 2.96 20.37
C LYS A 173 12.51 2.67 18.94
N ALA A 174 11.20 2.62 18.72
CA ALA A 174 10.63 2.68 17.38
C ALA A 174 10.48 4.14 16.95
N VAL A 175 10.96 4.47 15.76
CA VAL A 175 10.78 5.78 15.14
C VAL A 175 9.74 5.67 14.05
N PHE A 176 8.70 6.49 14.15
CA PHE A 176 7.67 6.67 13.15
C PHE A 176 7.78 8.09 12.57
N GLU A 177 7.28 8.28 11.37
CA GLU A 177 7.09 9.60 10.79
C GLU A 177 5.77 9.63 10.03
N LEU A 178 5.20 10.83 9.85
CA LEU A 178 4.06 10.99 8.96
C LEU A 178 4.40 10.32 7.63
N TYR A 179 3.47 9.53 7.13
CA TYR A 179 3.52 9.03 5.77
C TYR A 179 3.26 10.22 4.87
N GLN A 180 4.34 10.95 4.62
CA GLN A 180 4.47 11.81 3.46
C GLN A 180 4.92 10.86 2.37
N PRO A 181 4.20 10.75 1.24
CA PRO A 181 4.74 10.15 0.04
C PRO A 181 6.09 10.84 -0.21
N SER A 182 7.18 10.17 0.16
CA SER A 182 8.51 10.71 -0.10
C SER A 182 8.66 10.77 -1.61
N GLU A 183 9.54 11.65 -2.09
CA GLU A 183 9.96 11.84 -3.49
C GLU A 183 10.41 10.54 -4.25
N TYR A 184 10.21 9.36 -3.67
CA TYR A 184 10.49 8.03 -4.21
C TYR A 184 9.24 7.16 -4.47
N GLU A 185 8.02 7.66 -4.29
CA GLU A 185 6.76 6.97 -4.67
C GLU A 185 5.74 7.92 -5.32
N GLY A 186 6.16 8.67 -6.34
CA GLY A 186 5.34 9.73 -6.94
C GLY A 186 4.07 9.30 -7.68
N VAL A 187 3.82 8.00 -7.91
CA VAL A 187 2.68 7.58 -8.75
C VAL A 187 1.43 7.42 -7.91
N ILE A 188 0.46 8.29 -8.17
CA ILE A 188 -0.86 8.30 -7.53
C ILE A 188 -1.97 8.09 -8.55
N ILE A 189 -3.13 7.65 -8.07
CA ILE A 189 -4.41 7.68 -8.79
C ILE A 189 -4.94 9.12 -8.72
N ASN A 190 -5.04 9.76 -9.89
CA ASN A 190 -5.32 11.19 -10.02
C ASN A 190 -6.76 11.50 -10.46
N GLU A 191 -7.31 10.67 -11.35
CA GLU A 191 -8.63 10.88 -11.93
C GLU A 191 -9.29 9.54 -12.26
N ILE A 192 -10.61 9.42 -12.07
CA ILE A 192 -11.38 8.19 -12.27
C ILE A 192 -12.68 8.51 -13.01
N SER A 193 -12.87 7.89 -14.16
CA SER A 193 -14.17 7.77 -14.81
C SER A 193 -14.70 6.36 -14.56
N TYR A 194 -15.76 6.28 -13.75
CA TYR A 194 -16.45 5.02 -13.45
C TYR A 194 -17.88 4.97 -13.98
N ARG A 195 -18.35 6.10 -14.54
CA ARG A 195 -19.68 6.24 -15.12
C ARG A 195 -19.83 7.52 -15.97
N ALA A 196 -19.57 7.41 -17.26
CA ALA A 196 -19.80 8.48 -18.22
C ALA A 196 -21.30 8.71 -18.50
N VAL A 197 -21.62 9.81 -19.21
CA VAL A 197 -22.97 10.05 -19.73
C VAL A 197 -23.17 9.18 -20.96
N LYS A 198 -24.30 8.49 -21.07
CA LYS A 198 -24.58 7.54 -22.15
C LYS A 198 -24.46 8.09 -23.59
N SER A 199 -24.59 9.40 -23.79
CA SER A 199 -24.45 10.02 -25.11
C SER A 199 -23.00 10.30 -25.51
N GLU A 200 -22.07 10.24 -24.55
CA GLU A 200 -20.64 10.54 -24.67
C GLU A 200 -19.87 9.54 -23.78
N ASP A 201 -20.04 8.24 -24.04
CA ASP A 201 -19.53 7.18 -23.18
C ASP A 201 -18.07 6.87 -23.53
N SER A 202 -17.13 7.37 -22.73
CA SER A 202 -15.70 7.10 -22.87
C SER A 202 -15.29 5.71 -22.38
N GLU A 203 -16.24 4.89 -21.91
CA GLU A 203 -16.04 3.74 -21.03
C GLU A 203 -15.29 4.11 -19.74
N ASP A 204 -15.03 3.11 -18.90
CA ASP A 204 -14.29 3.25 -17.66
C ASP A 204 -12.80 3.53 -17.92
N TRP A 205 -12.25 4.52 -17.23
CA TRP A 205 -10.82 4.80 -17.29
C TRP A 205 -10.30 5.37 -15.99
N ILE A 206 -9.00 5.21 -15.78
CA ILE A 206 -8.30 5.73 -14.60
C ILE A 206 -7.01 6.40 -15.03
N GLU A 207 -6.68 7.50 -14.39
CA GLU A 207 -5.44 8.23 -14.62
C GLU A 207 -4.46 8.06 -13.46
N LEU A 208 -3.22 7.74 -13.81
CA LEU A 208 -2.08 7.79 -12.93
C LEU A 208 -1.31 9.09 -13.15
N TYR A 209 -0.90 9.74 -12.07
CA TYR A 209 -0.05 10.92 -12.10
C TYR A 209 1.25 10.64 -11.35
N ASN A 210 2.39 10.96 -11.97
CA ASN A 210 3.69 10.97 -11.31
C ASN A 210 3.95 12.32 -10.65
N ASN A 211 3.52 12.47 -9.40
CA ASN A 211 3.77 13.58 -8.49
C ASN A 211 5.24 13.63 -7.98
N SER A 212 6.21 13.23 -8.79
CA SER A 212 7.64 13.37 -8.47
C SER A 212 8.40 14.06 -9.61
N THR A 213 9.62 14.50 -9.29
CA THR A 213 10.55 15.09 -10.24
C THR A 213 11.41 14.05 -10.98
N GLN A 214 11.14 12.75 -10.79
CA GLN A 214 11.92 11.65 -11.36
C GLN A 214 11.10 10.84 -12.37
N TYR A 215 11.78 10.18 -13.29
CA TYR A 215 11.14 9.15 -14.11
C TYR A 215 10.83 7.92 -13.25
N ILE A 216 9.61 7.39 -13.34
CA ILE A 216 9.19 6.20 -12.60
C ILE A 216 8.84 5.09 -13.57
N ASP A 217 9.55 3.98 -13.46
CA ASP A 217 9.22 2.74 -14.16
C ASP A 217 8.07 2.03 -13.45
N ILE A 218 6.90 2.01 -14.11
CA ILE A 218 5.69 1.34 -13.64
C ILE A 218 5.43 0.02 -14.39
N SER A 219 6.45 -0.49 -15.09
CA SER A 219 6.37 -1.79 -15.76
C SER A 219 5.94 -2.88 -14.80
N ARG A 220 4.96 -3.69 -15.23
CA ARG A 220 4.43 -4.82 -14.45
C ARG A 220 3.83 -4.42 -13.10
N TRP A 221 3.53 -3.15 -12.90
CA TRP A 221 2.61 -2.76 -11.84
C TRP A 221 1.23 -3.33 -12.13
N ILE A 222 0.43 -3.51 -11.10
CA ILE A 222 -0.88 -4.14 -11.19
C ILE A 222 -1.91 -3.12 -10.75
N LEU A 223 -2.80 -2.75 -11.67
CA LEU A 223 -4.07 -2.10 -11.34
C LEU A 223 -5.07 -3.20 -11.00
N GLN A 224 -5.74 -3.08 -9.86
CA GLN A 224 -6.68 -4.08 -9.39
C GLN A 224 -7.89 -3.41 -8.76
N ASP A 225 -9.08 -3.89 -9.05
CA ASP A 225 -10.30 -3.44 -8.39
C ASP A 225 -10.55 -4.23 -7.07
N SER A 226 -11.78 -4.20 -6.56
CA SER A 226 -12.12 -4.89 -5.30
C SER A 226 -12.08 -6.42 -5.39
N GLU A 227 -12.22 -6.97 -6.59
CA GLU A 227 -12.14 -8.40 -6.88
C GLU A 227 -10.70 -8.82 -7.18
N GLN A 228 -10.19 -9.81 -6.44
CA GLN A 228 -8.78 -10.20 -6.54
C GLN A 228 -8.38 -10.74 -7.93
N SER A 229 -9.35 -11.25 -8.70
CA SER A 229 -9.13 -11.73 -10.06
C SER A 229 -9.09 -10.63 -11.12
N HIS A 230 -9.57 -9.42 -10.81
CA HIS A 230 -9.61 -8.30 -11.75
C HIS A 230 -8.29 -7.53 -11.68
N GLN A 231 -7.32 -8.03 -12.44
CA GLN A 231 -5.97 -7.47 -12.47
C GLN A 231 -5.60 -7.07 -13.89
N TYR A 232 -5.21 -5.80 -14.03
CA TYR A 232 -4.55 -5.30 -15.23
C TYR A 232 -3.06 -5.13 -14.95
N LEU A 233 -2.25 -5.94 -15.62
CA LEU A 233 -0.81 -5.85 -15.57
C LEU A 233 -0.34 -4.76 -16.53
N ILE A 234 0.19 -3.67 -15.98
CA ILE A 234 0.74 -2.58 -16.78
C ILE A 234 1.87 -3.15 -17.66
N PRO A 235 1.84 -2.89 -18.98
CA PRO A 235 2.82 -3.42 -19.92
C PRO A 235 4.26 -3.16 -19.48
N GLU A 236 5.16 -4.04 -19.90
CA GLU A 236 6.58 -3.78 -19.71
C GLU A 236 7.00 -2.54 -20.49
N ASN A 237 7.96 -1.80 -19.93
CA ASN A 237 8.51 -0.56 -20.43
C ASN A 237 7.58 0.67 -20.36
N THR A 238 6.62 0.65 -19.44
CA THR A 238 5.82 1.83 -19.14
C THR A 238 6.56 2.71 -18.13
N ILE A 239 7.04 3.87 -18.58
CA ILE A 239 7.77 4.84 -17.76
C ILE A 239 6.97 6.13 -17.70
N LEU A 240 6.61 6.56 -16.50
CA LEU A 240 6.04 7.87 -16.24
C LEU A 240 7.14 8.92 -16.16
N SER A 241 7.01 9.99 -16.93
CA SER A 241 7.90 11.16 -16.84
C SER A 241 7.64 11.94 -15.54
N PRO A 242 8.60 12.76 -15.06
CA PRO A 242 8.36 13.71 -13.99
C PRO A 242 7.09 14.55 -14.26
N ASN A 243 6.19 14.65 -13.28
CA ASN A 243 4.88 15.32 -13.44
C ASN A 243 4.06 14.81 -14.65
N GLY A 244 4.31 13.59 -15.09
CA GLY A 244 3.64 12.97 -16.22
C GLY A 244 2.36 12.26 -15.81
N TYR A 245 1.41 12.22 -16.73
CA TYR A 245 0.14 11.51 -16.60
C TYR A 245 0.17 10.22 -17.44
N LEU A 246 -0.66 9.24 -17.11
CA LEU A 246 -0.94 8.07 -17.94
C LEU A 246 -2.39 7.63 -17.70
N VAL A 247 -3.15 7.52 -18.77
CA VAL A 247 -4.51 6.98 -18.72
C VAL A 247 -4.48 5.49 -18.99
N ILE A 248 -5.25 4.73 -18.22
CA ILE A 248 -5.53 3.32 -18.44
C ILE A 248 -7.03 3.21 -18.72
N SER A 249 -7.41 2.84 -19.95
CA SER A 249 -8.80 2.76 -20.39
C SER A 249 -9.26 1.31 -20.57
N ARG A 250 -10.55 1.08 -20.32
CA ARG A 250 -11.23 -0.19 -20.58
C ARG A 250 -11.50 -0.40 -22.07
N ASP A 251 -11.79 0.68 -22.79
CA ASP A 251 -11.86 0.70 -24.24
C ASP A 251 -11.10 1.92 -24.77
N ILE A 252 -10.02 1.68 -25.50
CA ILE A 252 -9.16 2.76 -26.00
C ILE A 252 -9.76 3.47 -27.21
N TYR A 253 -10.72 2.87 -27.91
CA TYR A 253 -11.34 3.47 -29.10
C TYR A 253 -12.48 4.40 -28.69
N GLU A 254 -13.40 3.94 -27.84
CA GLU A 254 -14.47 4.78 -27.29
C GLU A 254 -13.90 5.96 -26.49
N PHE A 255 -12.83 5.71 -25.73
CA PHE A 255 -12.10 6.78 -25.06
C PHE A 255 -11.52 7.82 -26.04
N ASP A 256 -10.94 7.39 -27.17
CA ASP A 256 -10.35 8.28 -28.18
C ASP A 256 -11.42 9.12 -28.91
N GLU A 257 -12.64 8.60 -29.10
CA GLU A 257 -13.74 9.38 -29.68
C GLU A 257 -14.09 10.61 -28.83
N ILE A 258 -14.01 10.48 -27.50
CA ILE A 258 -14.28 11.57 -26.55
C ILE A 258 -13.02 12.41 -26.25
N HIS A 259 -11.84 11.78 -26.28
CA HIS A 259 -10.57 12.37 -25.86
C HIS A 259 -9.44 12.27 -26.90
N PRO A 260 -9.64 12.73 -28.16
CA PRO A 260 -8.66 12.56 -29.24
C PRO A 260 -7.33 13.32 -29.03
N TRP A 261 -7.26 14.17 -28.01
CA TRP A 261 -6.04 14.90 -27.62
C TRP A 261 -5.15 14.13 -26.63
N VAL A 262 -5.60 12.98 -26.11
CA VAL A 262 -4.90 12.19 -25.10
C VAL A 262 -4.10 11.07 -25.76
N TYR A 263 -2.79 11.25 -25.84
CA TYR A 263 -1.89 10.33 -26.55
C TYR A 263 -1.17 9.33 -25.62
N ASN A 264 -1.31 9.51 -24.31
CA ASN A 264 -0.70 8.72 -23.25
C ASN A 264 -1.76 7.80 -22.60
N VAL A 265 -2.43 6.99 -23.43
CA VAL A 265 -3.42 6.00 -23.01
C VAL A 265 -2.92 4.58 -23.27
N ILE A 266 -3.16 3.68 -22.30
CA ILE A 266 -2.93 2.24 -22.41
C ILE A 266 -4.20 1.48 -22.03
N GLY A 267 -4.23 0.18 -22.33
CA GLY A 267 -5.39 -0.68 -22.13
C GLY A 267 -5.44 -1.75 -23.23
N PRO A 268 -6.58 -2.44 -23.42
CA PRO A 268 -7.76 -2.39 -22.56
C PRO A 268 -7.54 -3.17 -21.25
N PHE A 269 -8.03 -2.65 -20.12
CA PHE A 269 -8.34 -3.53 -18.99
C PHE A 269 -9.69 -4.19 -19.19
N ASN A 270 -9.87 -5.39 -18.63
CA ASN A 270 -10.95 -6.33 -18.99
C ASN A 270 -12.01 -6.50 -17.90
N PHE A 271 -12.10 -5.54 -17.00
CA PHE A 271 -13.14 -5.41 -15.96
C PHE A 271 -13.70 -3.99 -16.02
N GLY A 272 -14.82 -3.73 -15.34
CA GLY A 272 -15.45 -2.42 -15.31
C GLY A 272 -15.50 -1.88 -13.89
N PHE A 273 -15.68 -0.57 -13.77
CA PHE A 273 -15.79 0.07 -12.47
C PHE A 273 -17.25 0.16 -11.99
N SER A 274 -17.44 0.05 -10.67
CA SER A 274 -18.74 0.02 -10.03
C SER A 274 -19.37 1.40 -9.94
N GLY A 275 -20.56 1.57 -10.50
CA GLY A 275 -21.39 2.78 -10.36
C GLY A 275 -21.88 3.06 -8.93
N SER A 276 -21.74 2.10 -8.00
CA SER A 276 -22.10 2.26 -6.59
C SER A 276 -20.89 2.49 -5.67
N GLY A 277 -19.68 2.60 -6.22
CA GLY A 277 -18.45 2.68 -5.45
C GLY A 277 -17.73 1.34 -5.32
N GLU A 278 -16.41 1.43 -5.16
CA GLU A 278 -15.49 0.31 -4.93
C GLU A 278 -14.09 0.79 -4.53
N CYS A 279 -13.19 -0.14 -4.25
CA CYS A 279 -11.77 0.13 -4.07
C CYS A 279 -10.93 -0.24 -5.31
N ILE A 280 -10.10 0.68 -5.76
CA ILE A 280 -9.08 0.47 -6.79
C ILE A 280 -7.70 0.59 -6.13
N SER A 281 -6.86 -0.41 -6.35
CA SER A 281 -5.52 -0.54 -5.77
C SER A 281 -4.47 -0.61 -6.87
N LEU A 282 -3.36 0.09 -6.67
CA LEU A 282 -2.18 0.07 -7.52
C LEU A 282 -1.05 -0.62 -6.76
N PHE A 283 -0.53 -1.73 -7.30
CA PHE A 283 0.60 -2.45 -6.73
C PHE A 283 1.82 -2.33 -7.64
N ASN A 284 3.01 -2.22 -7.08
CA ASN A 284 4.23 -2.31 -7.89
C ASN A 284 4.51 -3.75 -8.36
N SER A 285 5.53 -3.91 -9.20
CA SER A 285 5.98 -5.21 -9.73
C SER A 285 6.45 -6.22 -8.67
N ARG A 286 6.63 -5.79 -7.41
CA ARG A 286 6.96 -6.65 -6.25
C ARG A 286 5.74 -7.01 -5.40
N GLY A 287 4.54 -6.60 -5.81
CA GLY A 287 3.30 -6.79 -5.06
C GLY A 287 3.15 -5.86 -3.84
N THR A 288 3.95 -4.79 -3.76
CA THR A 288 3.79 -3.77 -2.71
C THR A 288 2.71 -2.79 -3.14
N LEU A 289 1.74 -2.53 -2.26
CA LEU A 289 0.73 -1.50 -2.48
C LEU A 289 1.42 -0.12 -2.63
N LYS A 290 1.10 0.59 -3.71
CA LYS A 290 1.60 1.93 -4.01
C LYS A 290 0.56 2.99 -3.77
N ASP A 291 -0.65 2.71 -4.22
CA ASP A 291 -1.76 3.62 -3.99
C ASP A 291 -3.08 2.87 -3.93
N LYS A 292 -4.07 3.46 -3.27
CA LYS A 292 -5.41 2.90 -3.15
C LYS A 292 -6.44 4.00 -2.94
N VAL A 293 -7.50 3.93 -3.73
CA VAL A 293 -8.70 4.75 -3.57
C VAL A 293 -9.89 3.83 -3.29
N CYS A 294 -10.80 4.23 -2.40
CA CYS A 294 -12.08 3.55 -2.19
C CYS A 294 -13.20 4.57 -2.35
N TYR A 295 -13.70 4.71 -3.57
CA TYR A 295 -14.68 5.74 -3.91
C TYR A 295 -16.11 5.26 -3.64
N ALA A 296 -17.02 6.21 -3.44
CA ALA A 296 -18.45 6.00 -3.39
C ALA A 296 -19.15 6.95 -4.39
N ASN A 297 -20.45 6.76 -4.60
CA ASN A 297 -21.24 7.59 -5.50
C ASN A 297 -22.13 8.62 -4.76
N GLU A 298 -21.84 8.83 -3.47
CA GLU A 298 -22.53 9.75 -2.58
C GLU A 298 -21.52 10.48 -1.68
N TYR A 299 -21.97 11.57 -1.07
CA TYR A 299 -21.17 12.37 -0.13
C TYR A 299 -20.41 11.49 0.88
N PRO A 300 -19.11 11.73 1.13
CA PRO A 300 -18.32 12.92 0.76
C PRO A 300 -17.78 12.93 -0.67
N TRP A 301 -18.12 11.95 -1.50
CA TRP A 301 -17.69 11.90 -2.89
C TRP A 301 -18.59 12.75 -3.79
N PRO A 302 -18.05 13.33 -4.88
CA PRO A 302 -18.82 14.09 -5.85
C PRO A 302 -19.90 13.24 -6.56
N GLU A 303 -21.17 13.60 -6.38
CA GLU A 303 -22.32 12.85 -6.94
C GLU A 303 -22.46 13.01 -8.47
N GLU A 304 -22.05 14.14 -9.05
CA GLU A 304 -22.16 14.40 -10.49
C GLU A 304 -21.20 13.55 -11.34
N ALA A 305 -20.19 12.93 -10.70
CA ALA A 305 -19.35 11.92 -11.34
C ALA A 305 -20.08 10.59 -11.61
N ASN A 306 -21.28 10.41 -11.04
CA ASN A 306 -22.11 9.22 -11.21
C ASN A 306 -23.05 9.33 -12.43
N GLY A 307 -22.49 9.58 -13.62
CA GLY A 307 -23.25 9.71 -14.87
C GLY A 307 -23.84 11.09 -15.15
N GLY A 308 -23.35 12.14 -14.45
CA GLY A 308 -23.63 13.55 -14.76
C GLY A 308 -22.64 14.16 -15.78
N GLY A 309 -21.66 13.39 -16.22
CA GLY A 309 -20.69 13.79 -17.25
C GLY A 309 -19.39 14.33 -16.68
N TYR A 310 -19.23 14.31 -15.36
CA TYR A 310 -17.97 14.60 -14.69
C TYR A 310 -17.26 13.31 -14.32
N THR A 311 -15.97 13.40 -14.02
CA THR A 311 -15.16 12.34 -13.43
C THR A 311 -14.82 12.70 -11.99
N LEU A 312 -14.32 11.73 -11.22
CA LEU A 312 -13.70 12.00 -9.92
C LEU A 312 -12.30 12.52 -10.17
N SER A 313 -12.01 13.75 -9.75
CA SER A 313 -10.70 14.38 -9.89
C SER A 313 -10.10 14.70 -8.51
N LEU A 314 -8.86 14.27 -8.27
CA LEU A 314 -8.17 14.59 -7.02
C LEU A 314 -7.84 16.08 -6.97
N SER A 315 -8.22 16.76 -5.88
CA SER A 315 -8.12 18.22 -5.74
C SER A 315 -6.69 18.74 -5.62
N ASP A 316 -5.79 17.92 -5.09
CA ASP A 316 -4.37 18.23 -4.91
C ASP A 316 -3.62 16.89 -4.85
N PRO A 317 -2.63 16.65 -5.73
CA PRO A 317 -1.81 15.43 -5.75
C PRO A 317 -1.11 15.07 -4.43
N ASN A 318 -0.99 16.00 -3.49
CA ASN A 318 -0.35 15.79 -2.19
C ASN A 318 -1.34 15.45 -1.08
N LYS A 319 -2.65 15.44 -1.36
CA LYS A 319 -3.68 15.10 -0.39
C LYS A 319 -3.96 13.61 -0.38
N ASP A 320 -4.48 13.15 0.75
CA ASP A 320 -4.89 11.76 0.95
C ASP A 320 -6.09 11.41 0.06
N ASN A 321 -5.85 10.61 -0.97
CA ASN A 321 -6.87 10.19 -1.93
C ASN A 321 -7.82 9.11 -1.38
N MET A 322 -7.60 8.60 -0.16
CA MET A 322 -8.60 7.75 0.52
C MET A 322 -9.77 8.56 1.10
N LEU A 323 -9.64 9.89 1.22
CA LEU A 323 -10.67 10.76 1.78
C LEU A 323 -11.51 11.39 0.65
N GLY A 324 -12.80 11.05 0.57
CA GLY A 324 -13.70 11.57 -0.47
C GLY A 324 -13.75 13.10 -0.56
N PHE A 325 -13.55 13.82 0.55
CA PHE A 325 -13.46 15.30 0.57
C PHE A 325 -12.29 15.89 -0.22
N ASN A 326 -11.29 15.08 -0.53
CA ASN A 326 -10.16 15.49 -1.35
C ASN A 326 -10.43 15.30 -2.84
N TRP A 327 -11.58 14.73 -3.22
CA TRP A 327 -12.04 14.55 -4.59
C TRP A 327 -13.11 15.57 -4.95
N ASN A 328 -13.05 16.07 -6.18
CA ASN A 328 -14.00 16.99 -6.77
C ASN A 328 -14.60 16.39 -8.04
N ASN A 329 -15.76 16.89 -8.46
CA ASN A 329 -16.14 16.78 -9.87
C ASN A 329 -14.99 17.36 -10.70
N SER A 330 -14.67 16.73 -11.82
CA SER A 330 -13.77 17.33 -12.78
C SER A 330 -14.20 18.76 -13.12
N PRO A 331 -13.25 19.65 -13.41
CA PRO A 331 -13.59 21.05 -13.62
C PRO A 331 -14.25 21.32 -14.99
N ILE A 332 -14.27 20.31 -15.87
CA ILE A 332 -14.97 20.30 -17.16
C ILE A 332 -15.66 18.94 -17.38
N LEU A 333 -16.64 18.90 -18.28
CA LEU A 333 -17.30 17.66 -18.70
C LEU A 333 -16.29 16.71 -19.37
N ASN A 334 -16.52 15.42 -19.18
CA ASN A 334 -15.69 14.28 -19.59
C ASN A 334 -14.28 14.26 -18.96
N GLY A 335 -14.03 15.08 -17.94
CA GLY A 335 -12.77 15.02 -17.20
C GLY A 335 -11.61 15.78 -17.83
N THR A 336 -10.44 15.60 -17.22
CA THR A 336 -9.16 16.23 -17.61
C THR A 336 -8.06 15.22 -17.96
N PRO A 337 -8.36 14.12 -18.69
CA PRO A 337 -7.35 13.10 -18.93
C PRO A 337 -6.13 13.64 -19.68
N GLY A 338 -4.97 13.13 -19.28
CA GLY A 338 -3.64 13.47 -19.74
C GLY A 338 -3.06 14.77 -19.17
N ARG A 339 -3.70 15.45 -18.21
CA ARG A 339 -3.28 16.77 -17.71
C ARG A 339 -3.74 17.07 -16.28
N GLU A 340 -3.36 18.25 -15.78
CA GLU A 340 -3.75 18.73 -14.46
C GLU A 340 -5.27 18.97 -14.35
N ASN A 341 -5.85 18.63 -13.19
CA ASN A 341 -7.28 18.76 -12.84
C ASN A 341 -7.74 20.22 -12.67
N THR A 342 -7.56 21.04 -13.71
CA THR A 342 -7.85 22.48 -13.71
C THR A 342 -8.91 22.87 -14.73
N GLY A 343 -9.69 23.92 -14.42
CA GLY A 343 -10.81 24.39 -15.24
C GLY A 343 -10.43 25.19 -16.49
N THR A 344 -9.18 25.12 -16.93
CA THR A 344 -8.82 25.59 -18.26
C THR A 344 -9.40 24.63 -19.29
N THR A 345 -10.41 25.09 -20.03
CA THR A 345 -10.82 24.41 -21.26
C THR A 345 -9.59 24.22 -22.14
N PRO A 346 -9.48 23.10 -22.88
CA PRO A 346 -8.45 22.99 -23.90
C PRO A 346 -8.59 24.21 -24.81
N VAL A 347 -7.59 25.09 -24.80
CA VAL A 347 -7.47 26.10 -25.85
C VAL A 347 -7.18 25.27 -27.09
N ILE A 348 -8.23 24.98 -27.86
CA ILE A 348 -8.07 24.61 -29.25
C ILE A 348 -7.55 25.89 -29.91
N GLU A 349 -6.24 26.11 -29.87
CA GLU A 349 -5.60 27.04 -30.78
C GLU A 349 -6.00 26.57 -32.17
N SER A 350 -6.87 27.37 -32.79
CA SER A 350 -7.33 27.31 -34.18
C SER A 350 -6.79 26.14 -34.98
N GLN A 351 -7.61 25.11 -35.23
CA GLN A 351 -7.43 24.09 -36.27
C GLN A 351 -5.98 23.93 -36.77
N GLU A 352 -5.05 23.48 -35.92
CA GLU A 352 -3.98 22.69 -36.50
C GLU A 352 -4.65 21.40 -36.93
N LYS A 353 -4.97 21.33 -38.23
CA LYS A 353 -5.29 20.09 -38.94
C LYS A 353 -4.42 19.01 -38.31
N ILE A 354 -5.04 18.01 -37.65
CA ILE A 354 -4.33 16.85 -37.09
C ILE A 354 -3.33 16.46 -38.16
N SER A 355 -2.04 16.58 -37.87
CA SER A 355 -0.99 16.28 -38.84
C SER A 355 -0.48 14.89 -38.50
N SER A 356 -0.33 14.06 -39.53
CA SER A 356 0.18 12.71 -39.36
C SER A 356 1.54 12.79 -38.67
N LYS A 357 1.74 12.09 -37.55
CA LYS A 357 2.90 12.27 -36.67
C LYS A 357 3.49 10.94 -36.21
N LEU A 358 4.82 10.84 -36.26
CA LEU A 358 5.59 9.82 -35.57
C LEU A 358 5.81 10.27 -34.11
N LEU A 359 5.14 9.60 -33.18
CA LEU A 359 5.29 9.87 -31.75
C LEU A 359 6.58 9.22 -31.21
N ASP A 360 6.91 9.49 -29.95
CA ASP A 360 8.09 8.90 -29.33
C ASP A 360 7.95 7.38 -29.24
N CYS A 361 8.90 6.68 -29.85
CA CYS A 361 8.93 5.21 -29.83
C CYS A 361 9.29 4.73 -28.43
N TYR A 362 8.64 3.67 -27.96
CA TYR A 362 8.81 3.15 -26.61
C TYR A 362 8.85 1.62 -26.59
N PRO A 363 9.60 0.98 -25.67
CA PRO A 363 10.65 1.55 -24.84
C PRO A 363 11.71 2.36 -25.61
N ASN A 364 12.30 3.38 -24.99
CA ASN A 364 13.55 3.97 -25.47
C ASN A 364 14.37 4.40 -24.25
N PRO A 365 15.42 3.67 -23.85
CA PRO A 365 16.07 2.58 -24.59
C PRO A 365 15.27 1.27 -24.64
N PHE A 366 15.31 0.54 -25.75
CA PHE A 366 14.66 -0.78 -25.92
C PHE A 366 15.64 -1.94 -25.90
N ASN A 367 15.17 -3.15 -25.56
CA ASN A 367 15.95 -4.37 -25.72
C ASN A 367 15.65 -5.04 -27.07
N ASN A 368 14.59 -5.85 -27.17
CA ASN A 368 14.28 -6.56 -28.42
C ASN A 368 13.03 -6.06 -29.12
N LEU A 369 12.05 -5.51 -28.39
CA LEU A 369 10.79 -5.04 -28.94
C LEU A 369 10.68 -3.52 -28.78
N LEU A 370 10.32 -2.84 -29.87
CA LEU A 370 10.04 -1.41 -29.91
C LEU A 370 8.62 -1.17 -30.44
N ASN A 371 7.83 -0.39 -29.72
CA ASN A 371 6.55 0.15 -30.19
C ASN A 371 6.78 1.49 -30.89
N ILE A 372 6.12 1.65 -32.03
CA ILE A 372 6.24 2.77 -32.95
C ILE A 372 4.83 3.38 -33.11
N PRO A 373 4.43 4.26 -32.18
CA PRO A 373 3.16 4.96 -32.24
C PRO A 373 3.16 5.99 -33.38
N VAL A 374 2.15 5.89 -34.24
CA VAL A 374 1.90 6.82 -35.36
C VAL A 374 0.45 7.27 -35.31
N VAL A 375 0.24 8.57 -35.43
CA VAL A 375 -1.09 9.16 -35.64
C VAL A 375 -1.19 9.52 -37.11
N LEU A 376 -2.27 9.15 -37.79
CA LEU A 376 -2.55 9.54 -39.17
C LEU A 376 -3.76 10.47 -39.23
N ALA A 377 -3.57 11.63 -39.85
CA ALA A 377 -4.59 12.64 -40.08
C ALA A 377 -5.71 12.19 -41.03
N GLU A 378 -5.37 11.29 -41.94
CA GLU A 378 -6.23 10.73 -42.96
C GLU A 378 -5.66 9.38 -43.39
N SER A 379 -6.52 8.51 -43.91
CA SER A 379 -6.14 7.22 -44.47
C SER A 379 -5.15 7.40 -45.61
N GLN A 380 -3.94 6.87 -45.47
CA GLN A 380 -2.86 7.08 -46.45
C GLN A 380 -1.86 5.94 -46.48
N ASP A 381 -1.11 5.85 -47.58
CA ASP A 381 0.01 4.91 -47.72
C ASP A 381 1.22 5.42 -46.92
N ILE A 382 1.77 4.55 -46.07
CA ILE A 382 2.91 4.87 -45.22
C ILE A 382 3.99 3.80 -45.31
N SER A 383 5.22 4.17 -44.91
CA SER A 383 6.30 3.21 -44.69
C SER A 383 7.04 3.53 -43.40
N ILE A 384 7.25 2.53 -42.56
CA ILE A 384 8.09 2.64 -41.36
C ILE A 384 9.33 1.78 -41.55
N ASP A 385 10.47 2.45 -41.56
CA ASP A 385 11.77 1.84 -41.78
C ASP A 385 12.70 2.11 -40.59
N ILE A 386 13.58 1.16 -40.33
CA ILE A 386 14.63 1.30 -39.31
C ILE A 386 15.98 1.40 -39.98
N TYR A 387 16.80 2.34 -39.53
CA TYR A 387 18.17 2.53 -39.98
C TYR A 387 19.15 2.52 -38.80
N ASN A 388 20.38 2.08 -39.03
CA ASN A 388 21.47 2.32 -38.07
C ASN A 388 22.09 3.72 -38.29
N VAL A 389 23.01 4.13 -37.40
CA VAL A 389 23.70 5.44 -37.49
C VAL A 389 24.53 5.64 -38.76
N ASN A 390 24.87 4.56 -39.47
CA ASN A 390 25.59 4.62 -40.75
C ASN A 390 24.64 4.78 -41.95
N GLY A 391 23.32 4.89 -41.72
CA GLY A 391 22.31 5.02 -42.77
C GLY A 391 21.95 3.69 -43.46
N GLN A 392 22.41 2.55 -42.94
CA GLN A 392 22.00 1.25 -43.47
C GLN A 392 20.60 0.90 -42.96
N LYS A 393 19.69 0.55 -43.88
CA LYS A 393 18.36 0.04 -43.54
C LYS A 393 18.47 -1.34 -42.89
N ILE A 394 17.92 -1.46 -41.69
CA ILE A 394 17.92 -2.67 -40.86
C ILE A 394 16.61 -3.44 -41.05
N ALA A 395 15.48 -2.73 -41.09
CA ALA A 395 14.17 -3.35 -41.23
C ALA A 395 13.17 -2.44 -41.96
N ASN A 396 12.17 -3.04 -42.59
CA ASN A 396 10.90 -2.41 -42.92
C ASN A 396 9.86 -2.99 -41.95
N VAL A 397 9.35 -2.16 -41.05
CA VAL A 397 8.38 -2.56 -40.02
C VAL A 397 7.00 -2.66 -40.63
N TYR A 398 6.68 -1.72 -41.51
CA TYR A 398 5.39 -1.66 -42.18
C TYR A 398 5.53 -0.93 -43.52
N LYS A 399 4.74 -1.37 -44.50
CA LYS A 399 4.52 -0.67 -45.76
C LYS A 399 3.12 -0.98 -46.28
N GLY A 400 2.30 0.05 -46.46
CA GLY A 400 0.93 -0.10 -46.94
C GLY A 400 0.02 1.04 -46.48
N VAL A 401 -1.27 0.89 -46.78
CA VAL A 401 -2.30 1.85 -46.39
C VAL A 401 -2.77 1.58 -44.96
N LEU A 402 -2.71 2.60 -44.11
CA LEU A 402 -3.35 2.61 -42.81
C LEU A 402 -4.49 3.63 -42.81
N SER A 403 -5.56 3.33 -42.08
CA SER A 403 -6.68 4.24 -41.87
C SER A 403 -6.25 5.48 -41.08
N GLU A 404 -7.09 6.51 -41.07
CA GLU A 404 -6.94 7.60 -40.11
C GLU A 404 -6.97 7.09 -38.68
N GLY A 405 -6.40 7.85 -37.75
CA GLY A 405 -6.34 7.53 -36.33
C GLY A 405 -4.98 7.02 -35.85
N PHE A 406 -4.96 6.49 -34.63
CA PHE A 406 -3.75 6.00 -33.97
C PHE A 406 -3.42 4.55 -34.36
N HIS A 407 -2.15 4.31 -34.63
CA HIS A 407 -1.59 3.00 -34.96
C HIS A 407 -0.35 2.75 -34.13
N ASN A 408 -0.27 1.60 -33.49
CA ASN A 408 0.91 1.20 -32.74
C ASN A 408 1.60 0.00 -33.40
N LEU A 409 2.66 0.27 -34.15
CA LEU A 409 3.41 -0.76 -34.88
C LEU A 409 4.56 -1.29 -34.03
N GLN A 410 4.96 -2.53 -34.27
CA GLN A 410 6.00 -3.18 -33.46
C GLN A 410 7.18 -3.62 -34.31
N TRP A 411 8.38 -3.31 -33.85
CA TRP A 411 9.61 -3.82 -34.43
C TRP A 411 10.35 -4.71 -33.43
N PHE A 412 10.60 -5.95 -33.84
CA PHE A 412 11.45 -6.87 -33.09
C PHE A 412 12.85 -6.94 -33.73
N GLU A 413 13.88 -6.52 -33.01
CA GLU A 413 15.27 -6.51 -33.48
C GLU A 413 15.88 -7.92 -33.38
N GLN A 414 16.22 -8.51 -34.52
CA GLN A 414 16.69 -9.90 -34.62
C GLN A 414 18.18 -10.03 -34.95
N THR A 415 18.85 -8.94 -35.32
CA THR A 415 20.26 -8.98 -35.75
C THR A 415 21.23 -8.99 -34.56
N GLY A 416 20.75 -8.66 -33.36
CA GLY A 416 21.54 -8.54 -32.14
C GLY A 416 22.33 -7.24 -32.05
N GLN A 417 22.20 -6.32 -33.01
CA GLN A 417 22.93 -5.05 -33.04
C GLN A 417 22.49 -4.12 -31.90
N THR A 418 23.42 -3.69 -31.05
CA THR A 418 23.16 -2.74 -29.96
C THR A 418 23.63 -1.34 -30.35
N GLY A 419 23.00 -0.30 -29.82
CA GLY A 419 23.37 1.09 -30.09
C GLY A 419 22.21 1.90 -30.66
N ILE A 420 22.53 3.01 -31.32
CA ILE A 420 21.54 3.96 -31.80
C ILE A 420 20.95 3.48 -33.14
N PHE A 421 19.62 3.54 -33.24
CA PHE A 421 18.89 3.40 -34.50
C PHE A 421 18.02 4.64 -34.76
N ILE A 422 17.56 4.75 -36.00
CA ILE A 422 16.66 5.80 -36.47
C ILE A 422 15.40 5.11 -37.00
N VAL A 423 14.27 5.42 -36.39
CA VAL A 423 12.95 5.11 -36.94
C VAL A 423 12.60 6.20 -37.93
N LYS A 424 12.25 5.82 -39.15
CA LYS A 424 11.85 6.72 -40.22
C LYS A 424 10.42 6.40 -40.63
N LEU A 425 9.50 7.31 -40.37
CA LEU A 425 8.16 7.32 -40.92
C LEU A 425 8.16 8.11 -42.23
N GLN A 426 7.71 7.49 -43.31
CA GLN A 426 7.42 8.11 -44.59
C GLN A 426 5.90 8.18 -44.75
N ILE A 427 5.38 9.38 -44.93
CA ILE A 427 3.98 9.67 -45.27
C ILE A 427 3.94 10.44 -46.61
N GLN A 428 2.75 10.71 -47.15
CA GLN A 428 2.61 11.44 -48.42
C GLN A 428 3.23 12.85 -48.34
N ASP A 429 3.05 13.52 -47.21
CA ASP A 429 3.45 14.92 -47.00
C ASP A 429 4.87 15.11 -46.44
N GLY A 430 5.63 14.01 -46.23
CA GLY A 430 7.01 14.15 -45.78
C GLY A 430 7.59 12.95 -45.03
N ILE A 431 8.68 13.24 -44.32
CA ILE A 431 9.49 12.27 -43.58
C ILE A 431 9.61 12.75 -42.15
N GLN A 432 9.37 11.85 -41.20
CA GLN A 432 9.62 12.07 -39.79
C GLN A 432 10.56 11.02 -39.24
N ILE A 433 11.42 11.43 -38.31
CA ILE A 433 12.42 10.53 -37.71
C ILE A 433 12.41 10.61 -36.19
N LYS A 434 12.66 9.48 -35.54
CA LYS A 434 12.93 9.38 -34.11
C LYS A 434 14.21 8.59 -33.88
N LYS A 435 15.04 9.09 -32.97
CA LYS A 435 16.26 8.42 -32.53
C LYS A 435 15.93 7.49 -31.37
N ILE A 436 16.35 6.24 -31.48
CA ILE A 436 16.12 5.22 -30.46
C ILE A 436 17.45 4.58 -30.06
N LEU A 437 17.56 4.14 -28.82
CA LEU A 437 18.73 3.46 -28.28
C LEU A 437 18.38 2.01 -27.95
N ARG A 438 19.09 1.05 -28.55
CA ARG A 438 19.00 -0.36 -28.18
C ARG A 438 20.09 -0.74 -27.19
N VAL A 439 19.70 -1.37 -26.09
CA VAL A 439 20.59 -1.95 -25.08
C VAL A 439 20.49 -3.48 -25.08
N LYS A 440 21.50 -4.17 -24.53
CA LYS A 440 21.50 -5.64 -24.43
C LYS A 440 20.54 -6.17 -23.38
#